data_AF-A0A930WUR8-F1
#
_entry.id   AF-A0A930WUR8-F1
#
_cell.length_a   1.000
_cell.length_b   1.000
_cell.length_c   1.000
_cell.angle_alpha   90.00
_cell.angle_beta   90.00
_cell.angle_gamma   90.00
#
_symmetry.space_group_name_H-M   'P 1'
#
loop_
_entity.id
_entity.type
_entity.pdbx_description
1 polymer ?
#
loop_
_entity_poly.entity_id
_entity_poly.type
_entity_poly.pdbx_seq_one_letter_code
_entity_poly.pdbx_strand_id
1 'polypeptide(L)' 'MITDIKEKLADMQAKYIDKQSAEDTLKKVDNRKTAKIKKKLASLEVERCHKLLAKEDVTAIDKKISKQKELFSNCCHKEG' A
#
# COMPACT_ATOMS: atom_id res chain seq x y z
N MET A 1 17.27 40.96 14.66
CA MET A 1 17.21 39.97 15.76
C MET A 1 15.81 39.39 15.97
N ILE A 2 14.75 40.18 16.22
CA ILE A 2 13.38 39.64 16.39
C ILE A 2 12.81 39.08 15.06
N THR A 3 13.11 39.71 13.93
CA THR A 3 12.74 39.25 12.58
C THR A 3 13.42 37.93 12.20
N ASP A 4 14.71 37.79 12.50
CA ASP A 4 15.48 36.57 12.20
C ASP A 4 14.95 35.34 12.95
N ILE A 5 14.48 35.53 14.18
CA ILE A 5 13.88 34.45 14.99
C ILE A 5 12.54 34.01 14.39
N LYS A 6 11.71 34.95 13.92
CA LYS A 6 10.43 34.64 13.27
C LYS A 6 10.62 33.90 11.95
N GLU A 7 11.57 34.32 11.13
CA GLU A 7 11.92 33.60 9.90
C GLU A 7 12.38 32.18 10.22
N LYS A 8 13.28 32.01 11.19
CA LYS A 8 13.79 30.68 11.56
C LYS A 8 12.70 29.74 12.10
N LEU A 9 11.70 30.28 12.81
CA LEU A 9 10.52 29.55 13.26
C LEU A 9 9.60 29.16 12.11
N ALA A 10 9.34 30.07 11.17
CA ALA A 10 8.52 29.79 9.99
C ALA A 10 9.18 28.73 9.10
N ASP A 11 10.49 28.82 8.91
CA ASP A 11 11.29 27.89 8.10
C ASP A 11 11.33 26.49 8.72
N MET A 12 11.36 26.40 10.06
CA MET A 12 11.27 25.14 10.80
C MET A 12 9.85 24.54 10.75
N GLN A 13 8.82 25.37 10.88
CA GLN A 13 7.42 24.94 10.76
C GLN A 13 7.10 24.41 9.36
N ALA A 14 7.55 25.10 8.30
CA ALA A 14 7.35 24.67 6.92
C ALA A 14 7.99 23.28 6.68
N LYS A 15 9.25 23.08 7.09
CA LYS A 15 9.94 21.78 6.97
C LYS A 15 9.23 20.64 7.70
N TYR A 16 8.62 20.93 8.86
CA TYR A 16 7.88 19.93 9.62
C TYR A 16 6.55 19.58 8.96
N ILE A 17 5.80 20.58 8.50
CA ILE A 17 4.50 20.40 7.83
C ILE A 17 4.69 19.65 6.50
N ASP A 18 5.70 20.01 5.71
CA ASP A 18 5.98 19.35 4.42
C ASP A 18 6.39 17.89 4.62
N LYS A 19 7.20 17.61 5.64
CA LYS A 19 7.58 16.23 6.00
C LYS A 19 6.37 15.41 6.42
N GLN A 20 5.51 15.95 7.28
CA GLN A 20 4.28 15.28 7.72
C GLN A 20 3.31 15.04 6.56
N SER A 21 3.13 16.05 5.70
CA SER A 21 2.30 15.96 4.49
C SER A 21 2.79 14.88 3.51
N ALA A 22 4.12 14.76 3.34
CA ALA A 22 4.73 13.72 2.53
C ALA A 22 4.50 12.31 3.13
N GLU A 23 4.67 12.14 4.45
CA GLU A 23 4.38 10.88 5.15
C GLU A 23 2.90 10.49 5.05
N ASP A 24 1.98 11.43 5.24
CA ASP A 24 0.54 11.17 5.16
C ASP A 24 0.12 10.81 3.73
N THR A 25 0.75 11.45 2.74
CA THR A 25 0.56 11.11 1.32
C THR A 25 1.07 9.71 1.01
N LEU A 26 2.25 9.33 1.52
CA LEU A 26 2.81 7.98 1.41
C LEU A 26 1.87 6.93 2.02
N LYS A 27 1.44 7.14 3.28
CA LYS A 27 0.49 6.26 3.98
C LYS A 27 -0.80 6.08 3.19
N LYS A 28 -1.36 7.16 2.64
CA LYS A 28 -2.57 7.11 1.81
C LYS A 28 -2.37 6.34 0.50
N VAL A 29 -1.22 6.53 -0.15
CA VAL A 29 -0.87 5.82 -1.40
C VAL A 29 -0.70 4.32 -1.14
N ASP A 30 -0.04 3.93 -0.06
CA ASP A 30 0.19 2.53 0.28
C ASP A 30 -1.11 1.84 0.74
N ASN A 31 -2.00 2.55 1.44
CA ASN A 31 -3.36 2.08 1.71
C ASN A 31 -4.16 1.82 0.41
N ARG A 32 -4.03 2.70 -0.59
CA ARG A 32 -4.71 2.53 -1.89
C ARG A 32 -4.17 1.33 -2.68
N LYS A 33 -2.85 1.12 -2.68
CA LYS A 33 -2.22 -0.06 -3.32
C LYS A 33 -2.64 -1.35 -2.62
N THR A 34 -2.58 -1.36 -1.29
CA THR A 34 -3.01 -2.47 -0.43
C THR A 34 -4.47 -2.84 -0.67
N ALA A 35 -5.38 -1.86 -0.79
CA ALA A 35 -6.79 -2.10 -1.10
C ALA A 35 -6.98 -2.74 -2.49
N LYS A 36 -6.23 -2.31 -3.51
CA LYS A 36 -6.28 -2.93 -4.85
C LYS A 36 -5.81 -4.38 -4.83
N ILE A 37 -4.74 -4.69 -4.10
CA ILE A 37 -4.21 -6.05 -3.97
C ILE A 37 -5.22 -6.95 -3.25
N LYS A 38 -5.80 -6.49 -2.13
CA LYS A 38 -6.87 -7.21 -1.41
C LYS A 38 -8.08 -7.51 -2.30
N LYS A 39 -8.55 -6.51 -3.07
CA LYS A 39 -9.66 -6.70 -4.01
C LYS A 39 -9.34 -7.76 -5.07
N LYS A 40 -8.12 -7.73 -5.63
CA LYS A 40 -7.70 -8.72 -6.63
C LYS A 40 -7.56 -10.12 -6.03
N LEU A 41 -7.07 -10.25 -4.80
CA LEU A 41 -7.02 -11.53 -4.08
C LEU A 41 -8.41 -12.12 -3.91
N ALA A 42 -9.37 -11.33 -3.43
CA ALA A 42 -10.75 -11.79 -3.29
C ALA A 42 -11.34 -12.28 -4.63
N SER A 43 -11.11 -11.56 -5.73
CA SER A 43 -11.57 -12.01 -7.06
C SER A 43 -10.91 -13.32 -7.51
N LEU A 44 -9.61 -13.51 -7.24
CA LEU A 44 -8.91 -14.74 -7.61
C LEU A 44 -9.36 -15.94 -6.77
N GLU A 45 -9.66 -15.75 -5.48
CA GLU A 45 -10.19 -16.81 -4.61
C GLU A 45 -11.60 -17.25 -5.02
N VAL A 46 -12.43 -16.31 -5.49
CA VAL A 46 -13.75 -16.63 -6.08
C VAL A 46 -13.58 -17.45 -7.35
N GLU A 47 -12.69 -17.06 -8.26
CA GLU A 47 -12.40 -17.81 -9.48
C GLU A 47 -11.86 -19.22 -9.16
N ARG A 48 -10.95 -19.32 -8.17
CA ARG A 48 -10.44 -20.60 -7.66
C ARG A 48 -11.56 -21.51 -7.17
N CYS A 49 -12.50 -20.96 -6.40
CA CYS A 49 -13.64 -21.69 -5.88
C CYS A 49 -14.50 -22.26 -7.02
N HIS A 50 -14.84 -21.46 -8.02
CA HIS A 50 -15.60 -21.94 -9.19
C HIS A 50 -14.87 -23.05 -9.94
N LYS A 51 -13.55 -22.94 -10.14
CA LYS A 51 -12.75 -23.99 -10.79
C LYS A 51 -12.71 -25.29 -9.98
N LEU A 52 -12.56 -25.21 -8.66
CA LEU A 52 -12.63 -26.38 -7.78
C LEU A 52 -13.98 -27.09 -7.90
N LEU A 53 -15.08 -26.33 -7.92
CA LEU A 53 -16.43 -26.88 -8.12
C LEU A 53 -16.57 -27.57 -9.48
N ALA A 54 -15.97 -27.00 -10.53
CA ALA A 54 -15.93 -27.58 -11.86
C ALA A 54 -14.91 -28.74 -12.03
N LYS A 55 -14.15 -29.08 -10.97
CA LYS A 55 -13.04 -30.05 -11.01
C LYS A 55 -11.96 -29.72 -12.06
N GLU A 56 -11.77 -28.43 -12.32
CA GLU A 56 -10.73 -27.93 -13.22
C GLU A 56 -9.38 -27.74 -12.50
N ASP A 57 -8.29 -27.66 -13.26
CA ASP A 57 -6.98 -27.31 -12.71
C ASP A 57 -6.97 -25.87 -12.16
N VAL A 58 -6.49 -25.75 -10.92
CA VAL A 58 -6.33 -24.47 -10.21
C VAL A 58 -4.90 -24.00 -10.12
N THR A 59 -3.92 -24.78 -10.62
CA THR A 59 -2.49 -24.47 -10.49
C THR A 59 -2.13 -23.08 -11.01
N ALA A 60 -2.73 -22.66 -12.12
CA ALA A 60 -2.52 -21.32 -12.68
C ALA A 60 -3.08 -20.21 -11.77
N ILE A 61 -4.21 -20.43 -11.10
CA ILE A 61 -4.80 -19.47 -10.16
C ILE A 61 -4.00 -19.43 -8.86
N ASP A 62 -3.57 -20.59 -8.35
CA ASP A 62 -2.75 -20.68 -7.14
C ASP A 62 -1.44 -19.89 -7.31
N LYS A 63 -0.77 -20.01 -8.46
CA LYS A 63 0.40 -19.18 -8.79
C LYS A 63 0.09 -17.68 -8.77
N LYS A 64 -1.07 -17.26 -9.30
CA LYS A 64 -1.50 -15.85 -9.28
C LYS A 64 -1.78 -15.37 -7.86
N ILE A 65 -2.43 -16.18 -7.03
CA ILE A 65 -2.71 -15.87 -5.61
C ILE A 65 -1.40 -15.73 -4.84
N SER A 66 -0.47 -16.66 -4.98
CA SER A 66 0.85 -16.59 -4.34
C SER A 66 1.60 -15.31 -4.72
N LYS A 67 1.62 -14.95 -6.01
CA LYS A 67 2.22 -13.69 -6.48
C LYS A 67 1.54 -12.45 -5.88
N GLN A 68 0.21 -12.45 -5.77
CA GLN A 68 -0.49 -11.32 -5.14
C GLN A 68 -0.23 -11.23 -3.63
N LYS A 69 -0.06 -12.36 -2.92
CA LYS A 69 0.32 -12.39 -1.50
C LYS A 69 1.73 -11.86 -1.28
N GLU A 70 2.67 -12.20 -2.16
CA GLU A 70 4.03 -11.63 -2.15
C GLU A 70 4.00 -10.11 -2.38
N LEU A 71 3.26 -9.65 -3.38
CA LEU A 71 3.08 -8.21 -3.64
C LEU A 71 2.43 -7.48 -2.47
N PHE A 72 1.52 -8.14 -1.75
CA PHE A 72 0.93 -7.60 -0.52
C PHE A 72 1.99 -7.45 0.57
N SER A 73 2.79 -8.50 0.81
CA SER A 73 3.88 -8.47 1.78
C SER A 73 4.87 -7.33 1.49
N ASN A 74 5.26 -7.17 0.22
CA ASN A 74 6.18 -6.11 -0.21
C ASN A 74 5.59 -4.70 -0.10
N CYS A 75 4.26 -4.55 -0.19
CA CYS A 75 3.60 -3.26 0.07
C CYS A 75 3.49 -2.95 1.57
N CYS A 76 3.40 -3.98 2.43
CA CYS A 76 3.30 -3.80 3.88
C CYS A 76 4.66 -3.67 4.58
N HIS A 77 5.75 -4.22 4.04
CA HIS A 77 7.09 -4.21 4.65
C HIS A 77 7.94 -2.95 4.37
N LYS A 78 7.32 -1.82 4.04
CA LYS A 78 8.03 -0.51 3.98
C LYS A 78 7.90 0.30 5.28
N GLU A 79 7.70 -0.39 6.40
CA GLU A 79 7.81 0.16 7.74
C GLU A 79 9.07 -0.40 8.39
N GLY A 80 10.20 0.28 8.16
CA GLY A 80 11.50 0.00 8.77
C GLY A 80 12.37 1.24 8.65
#